data_AF-A0A1G9UGH8-F1
#
_entry.id   AF-A0A1G9UGH8-F1
#
_cell.length_a   1.000
_cell.length_b   1.000
_cell.length_c   1.000
_cell.angle_alpha   90.00
_cell.angle_beta   90.00
_cell.angle_gamma   90.00
#
_symmetry.space_group_name_H-M   'P 1'
#
loop_
_entity.id
_entity.type
_entity.pdbx_description
1 polymer ?
#
loop_
_entity_poly.entity_id
_entity_poly.type
_entity_poly.pdbx_seq_one_letter_code
_entity_poly.pdbx_strand_id
1 'polypeptide(L)'
;MSHVATGANIVVTALLAPGIVAHEFAHELACRLLGVPVHGSAYLNPLASDAYVDHEPIESFPADTAVALAPLVVNTTLALAAFVGAVALAGTPVWPLLVWVGGTLALTAFPSHSDTASMVETARALPTVARPFGLLVAVPVRLATAIPGVSGFYGFFYALWLYAMVARPGG
;
A
#
# COMPACT_ATOMS: atom_id res chain seq x y z
N MET A 1 5.73 15.01 26.39
CA MET A 1 4.85 14.79 25.20
C MET A 1 5.53 13.98 24.10
N SER A 2 6.86 13.83 24.09
CA SER A 2 7.62 12.99 23.14
C SER A 2 7.42 11.47 23.33
N HIS A 3 7.49 10.96 24.57
CA HIS A 3 7.41 9.51 24.83
C HIS A 3 6.03 8.88 24.54
N VAL A 4 4.95 9.65 24.66
CA VAL A 4 3.58 9.17 24.36
C VAL A 4 3.36 9.05 22.85
N ALA A 5 3.89 10.00 22.07
CA ALA A 5 3.87 9.94 20.61
C ALA A 5 4.75 8.78 20.08
N THR A 6 5.94 8.57 20.65
CA THR A 6 6.80 7.43 20.30
C THR A 6 6.14 6.08 20.65
N GLY A 7 5.50 5.96 21.81
CA GLY A 7 4.82 4.73 22.22
C GLY A 7 3.58 4.39 21.37
N ALA A 8 2.78 5.40 21.01
CA ALA A 8 1.63 5.21 20.12
C ALA A 8 2.05 4.75 18.72
N ASN A 9 3.14 5.30 18.18
CA ASN A 9 3.69 4.89 16.88
C ASN A 9 4.16 3.43 16.89
N ILE A 10 4.83 2.97 17.96
CA ILE A 10 5.29 1.57 18.07
C ILE A 10 4.12 0.58 18.06
N VAL A 11 3.04 0.88 18.79
CA VAL A 11 1.87 -0.01 18.87
C VAL A 11 1.14 -0.09 17.53
N VAL A 12 0.92 1.05 16.87
CA VAL A 12 0.28 1.08 15.55
C VAL A 12 1.13 0.35 14.51
N THR A 13 2.45 0.59 14.49
CA THR A 13 3.37 -0.10 13.59
C THR A 13 3.36 -1.61 13.84
N ALA A 14 3.37 -2.07 15.10
CA ALA A 14 3.30 -3.50 15.41
C ALA A 14 1.96 -4.13 14.96
N LEU A 15 0.85 -3.43 15.17
CA LEU A 15 -0.48 -3.91 14.79
C LEU A 15 -0.67 -3.99 13.27
N LEU A 16 0.03 -3.14 12.50
CA LEU A 16 -0.05 -3.07 11.03
C LEU A 16 1.18 -3.67 10.32
N ALA A 17 2.14 -4.21 11.07
CA ALA A 17 3.44 -4.63 10.56
C ALA A 17 3.37 -5.54 9.32
N PRO A 18 2.51 -6.58 9.26
CA PRO A 18 2.46 -7.44 8.07
C PRO A 18 2.08 -6.66 6.81
N GLY A 19 1.12 -5.73 6.93
CA GLY A 19 0.67 -4.87 5.86
C GLY A 19 1.75 -3.87 5.41
N ILE A 20 2.41 -3.20 6.37
CA ILE A 20 3.49 -2.24 6.10
C ILE A 20 4.66 -2.92 5.39
N VAL A 21 5.09 -4.10 5.87
CA VAL A 21 6.18 -4.86 5.24
C VAL A 21 5.82 -5.22 3.79
N ALA A 22 4.60 -5.73 3.57
CA ALA A 22 4.15 -6.10 2.23
C ALA A 22 4.02 -4.88 1.31
N HIS A 23 3.61 -3.72 1.85
CA HIS A 23 3.51 -2.45 1.12
C HIS A 23 4.88 -2.02 0.59
N GLU A 24 5.88 -1.91 1.46
CA GLU A 24 7.24 -1.55 1.06
C GLU A 24 7.87 -2.60 0.13
N PHE A 25 7.62 -3.88 0.40
CA PHE A 25 8.06 -4.95 -0.51
C PHE A 25 7.44 -4.83 -1.90
N ALA A 26 6.19 -4.38 -2.02
CA ALA A 26 5.54 -4.18 -3.31
C ALA A 26 6.21 -3.07 -4.13
N HIS A 27 6.55 -1.95 -3.49
CA HIS A 27 7.32 -0.87 -4.13
C HIS A 27 8.66 -1.39 -4.64
N GLU A 28 9.42 -2.08 -3.77
CA GLU A 28 10.71 -2.63 -4.16
C GLU A 28 10.60 -3.67 -5.28
N LEU A 29 9.61 -4.56 -5.21
CA LEU A 29 9.36 -5.54 -6.26
C LEU A 29 9.11 -4.84 -7.60
N ALA A 30 8.28 -3.79 -7.60
CA ALA A 30 8.01 -3.01 -8.81
C ALA A 30 9.27 -2.31 -9.32
N CYS A 31 10.05 -1.66 -8.46
CA CYS A 31 11.33 -1.05 -8.82
C CYS A 31 12.27 -2.06 -9.49
N ARG A 32 12.46 -3.24 -8.87
CA ARG A 32 13.32 -4.31 -9.40
C ARG A 32 12.82 -4.83 -10.76
N LEU A 33 11.51 -5.03 -10.92
CA LEU A 33 10.91 -5.49 -12.18
C LEU A 33 11.04 -4.46 -13.31
N LEU A 34 11.07 -3.17 -12.96
CA LEU A 34 11.18 -2.05 -13.91
C LEU A 34 12.64 -1.61 -14.15
N GLY A 35 13.61 -2.21 -13.45
CA GLY A 35 15.01 -1.86 -13.54
C GLY A 35 15.38 -0.54 -12.85
N VAL A 36 14.55 -0.05 -11.93
CA VAL A 36 14.86 1.12 -11.09
C VAL A 36 15.82 0.68 -9.97
N PRO A 37 17.02 1.26 -9.85
CA PRO A 37 17.97 0.90 -8.81
C PRO A 37 17.44 1.17 -7.41
N VAL A 38 17.59 0.20 -6.51
CA VAL A 38 17.22 0.29 -5.09
C VAL A 38 18.51 0.37 -4.28
N HIS A 39 18.69 1.46 -3.53
CA HIS A 39 19.89 1.71 -2.72
C HIS A 39 19.79 1.09 -1.33
N GLY A 40 18.57 0.95 -0.79
CA GLY A 40 18.32 0.34 0.49
C GLY A 40 16.83 0.21 0.80
N SER A 41 16.49 -0.68 1.72
CA SER A 41 15.12 -0.94 2.14
C SER A 41 15.07 -1.04 3.66
N ALA A 42 14.21 -0.26 4.31
CA ALA A 42 13.90 -0.37 5.71
C ALA A 42 12.42 -0.74 5.87
N TYR A 43 12.10 -2.03 5.74
CA TYR A 43 10.72 -2.54 5.77
C TYR A 43 10.01 -2.34 7.13
N LEU A 44 10.77 -2.22 8.23
CA LEU A 44 10.26 -1.94 9.56
C LEU A 44 11.27 -1.09 10.31
N ASN A 45 10.93 0.17 10.56
CA ASN A 45 11.64 0.99 11.54
C ASN A 45 10.69 1.36 12.68
N PRO A 46 10.59 0.57 13.75
CA PRO A 46 9.72 0.90 14.88
C PRO A 46 10.22 2.10 15.71
N LEU A 47 11.44 2.58 15.45
CA LEU A 47 12.07 3.72 16.14
C LEU A 47 11.99 5.03 15.32
N ALA A 48 11.65 4.94 14.04
CA ALA A 48 11.23 6.05 13.20
C ALA A 48 9.73 5.91 12.89
N SER A 49 9.10 6.94 12.36
CA SER A 49 7.70 6.86 11.92
C SER A 49 7.54 6.14 10.56
N ASP A 50 8.64 5.70 9.95
CA ASP A 50 8.70 5.48 8.51
C ASP A 50 9.32 4.11 8.20
N ALA A 51 8.57 3.25 7.53
CA ALA A 51 9.13 2.21 6.67
C ALA A 51 9.35 2.85 5.29
N TYR A 52 10.43 2.49 4.59
CA TYR A 52 10.72 3.07 3.27
C TYR A 52 11.56 2.16 2.40
N VAL A 53 11.42 2.34 1.09
CA VAL A 53 12.34 1.88 0.06
C VAL A 53 13.05 3.10 -0.53
N ASP A 54 14.37 3.12 -0.44
CA ASP A 54 15.21 4.15 -1.07
C ASP A 54 15.62 3.68 -2.46
N HIS A 55 15.15 4.38 -3.49
CA HIS A 55 15.38 4.07 -4.89
C HIS A 55 15.70 5.33 -5.68
N GLU A 56 16.32 5.17 -6.85
CA GLU A 56 16.58 6.30 -7.73
C GLU A 56 15.29 7.03 -8.15
N PRO A 57 15.37 8.35 -8.44
CA PRO A 57 14.24 9.09 -8.98
C PRO A 57 13.68 8.43 -10.25
N ILE A 58 12.36 8.26 -10.29
CA ILE A 58 11.68 7.65 -11.43
C ILE A 58 11.24 8.75 -12.39
N GLU A 59 11.85 8.81 -13.58
CA GLU A 59 11.53 9.85 -14.57
C GLU A 59 10.40 9.44 -15.54
N SER A 60 10.13 8.15 -15.66
CA SER A 60 9.12 7.65 -16.60
C SER A 60 7.76 7.52 -15.92
N PHE A 61 6.75 8.19 -16.48
CA PHE A 61 5.38 8.13 -15.95
C PHE A 61 4.80 6.71 -15.80
N PRO A 62 5.01 5.77 -16.75
CA PRO A 62 4.52 4.41 -16.58
C PRO A 62 5.19 3.68 -15.40
N ALA A 63 6.51 3.84 -15.21
CA ALA A 63 7.20 3.22 -14.08
C ALA A 63 6.78 3.86 -12.76
N ASP A 64 6.67 5.19 -12.71
CA ASP A 64 6.25 5.95 -11.53
C ASP A 64 4.85 5.52 -11.09
N THR A 65 3.92 5.42 -12.05
CA THR A 65 2.56 4.90 -11.79
C THR A 65 2.57 3.45 -11.34
N ALA A 66 3.39 2.60 -11.94
CA ALA A 66 3.46 1.18 -11.61
C ALA A 66 4.03 0.94 -10.21
N VAL A 67 5.08 1.67 -9.82
CA VAL A 67 5.63 1.64 -8.47
C VAL A 67 4.61 2.18 -7.47
N ALA A 68 4.08 3.39 -7.69
CA ALA A 68 3.09 4.00 -6.79
C ALA A 68 1.88 3.11 -6.53
N LEU A 69 1.38 2.39 -7.54
CA LEU A 69 0.21 1.51 -7.41
C LEU A 69 0.54 0.06 -7.06
N ALA A 70 1.82 -0.31 -6.95
CA ALA A 70 2.22 -1.68 -6.64
C ALA A 70 1.64 -2.21 -5.32
N PRO A 71 1.65 -1.44 -4.21
CA PRO A 71 1.06 -1.90 -2.95
C PRO A 71 -0.42 -2.22 -3.07
N LEU A 72 -1.16 -1.44 -3.87
CA LEU A 72 -2.58 -1.68 -4.08
C LEU A 72 -2.82 -3.04 -4.71
N VAL A 73 -1.99 -3.47 -5.66
CA VAL A 73 -2.12 -4.76 -6.33
C VAL A 73 -1.67 -5.90 -5.40
N VAL A 74 -0.47 -5.78 -4.82
CA VAL A 74 0.15 -6.85 -4.03
C VAL A 74 -0.62 -7.08 -2.73
N ASN A 75 -0.88 -6.03 -1.95
CA ASN A 75 -1.57 -6.19 -0.67
C ASN A 75 -3.01 -6.64 -0.86
N THR A 76 -3.72 -6.19 -1.90
CA THR A 76 -5.07 -6.70 -2.20
C THR A 76 -5.05 -8.19 -2.50
N THR A 77 -4.10 -8.65 -3.31
CA THR A 77 -3.98 -10.07 -3.67
C THR A 77 -3.72 -10.93 -2.43
N LEU A 78 -2.79 -10.50 -1.57
CA LEU A 78 -2.47 -11.20 -0.33
C LEU A 78 -3.62 -11.13 0.68
N ALA A 79 -4.32 -9.99 0.78
CA ALA A 79 -5.47 -9.83 1.65
C ALA A 79 -6.62 -10.77 1.25
N LEU A 80 -6.93 -10.86 -0.04
CA LEU A 80 -7.92 -11.80 -0.57
C LEU A 80 -7.55 -13.25 -0.24
N ALA A 81 -6.28 -13.65 -0.46
CA ALA A 81 -5.81 -14.98 -0.11
C ALA A 81 -5.98 -15.27 1.39
N ALA A 82 -5.62 -14.31 2.26
CA ALA A 82 -5.78 -14.43 3.70
C ALA A 82 -7.26 -14.54 4.12
N PHE A 83 -8.15 -13.73 3.53
CA PHE A 83 -9.58 -13.79 3.83
C PHE A 83 -10.26 -15.06 3.32
N VAL A 84 -9.87 -15.57 2.13
CA VAL A 84 -10.32 -16.88 1.65
C VAL A 84 -9.90 -17.99 2.61
N GLY A 85 -8.63 -17.96 3.05
CA GLY A 85 -8.14 -18.88 4.07
C GLY A 85 -8.91 -18.74 5.40
N ALA A 86 -9.21 -17.51 5.81
CA ALA A 86 -9.97 -17.25 7.03
C ALA A 86 -11.38 -17.88 6.95
N VAL A 87 -12.11 -17.67 5.85
CA VAL A 87 -13.44 -18.28 5.68
C VAL A 87 -13.37 -19.80 5.67
N ALA A 88 -12.37 -20.38 4.98
CA ALA A 88 -12.19 -21.83 4.92
C ALA A 88 -11.83 -22.47 6.27
N LEU A 89 -11.14 -21.73 7.15
CA LEU A 89 -10.67 -22.20 8.45
C LEU A 89 -11.46 -21.60 9.63
N ALA A 90 -12.69 -21.16 9.37
CA ALA A 90 -13.58 -20.61 10.39
C ALA A 90 -13.77 -21.59 11.56
N GLY A 91 -13.66 -21.09 12.79
CA GLY A 91 -13.76 -21.89 14.02
C GLY A 91 -12.44 -22.57 14.46
N THR A 92 -11.36 -22.47 13.67
CA THR A 92 -10.03 -22.93 14.09
C THR A 92 -9.26 -21.82 14.83
N PRO A 93 -8.22 -22.16 15.63
CA PRO A 93 -7.34 -21.18 16.26
C PRO A 93 -6.56 -20.30 15.28
N VAL A 94 -6.45 -20.69 14.00
CA VAL A 94 -5.73 -19.96 12.95
C VAL A 94 -6.58 -18.85 12.34
N TRP A 95 -7.92 -18.96 12.43
CA TRP A 95 -8.86 -17.96 11.92
C TRP A 95 -8.53 -16.50 12.29
N PRO A 96 -8.33 -16.14 13.58
CA PRO A 96 -8.10 -14.73 13.93
C PRO A 96 -6.78 -14.20 13.38
N LEU A 97 -5.77 -15.05 13.20
CA LEU A 97 -4.50 -14.67 12.60
C LEU A 97 -4.69 -14.31 11.12
N LEU A 98 -5.46 -15.09 10.37
CA LEU A 98 -5.73 -14.83 8.95
C LEU A 98 -6.59 -13.59 8.73
N VAL A 99 -7.59 -13.38 9.60
CA VAL A 99 -8.38 -12.13 9.59
C VAL A 99 -7.51 -10.93 9.90
N TRP A 100 -6.62 -11.02 10.90
CA TRP A 100 -5.69 -9.94 11.24
C TRP A 100 -4.73 -9.65 10.09
N VAL A 101 -4.04 -10.66 9.54
CA VAL A 101 -3.11 -10.49 8.41
C VAL A 101 -3.83 -9.89 7.20
N GLY A 102 -4.97 -10.46 6.79
CA GLY A 102 -5.76 -9.93 5.67
C GLY A 102 -6.24 -8.50 5.91
N GLY A 103 -6.66 -8.20 7.14
CA GLY A 103 -7.05 -6.85 7.56
C GLY A 103 -5.90 -5.85 7.45
N THR A 104 -4.72 -6.17 7.97
CA THR A 104 -3.55 -5.27 7.91
C THR A 104 -3.09 -5.02 6.48
N LEU A 105 -3.09 -6.05 5.62
CA LEU A 105 -2.78 -5.93 4.20
C LEU A 105 -3.76 -4.98 3.49
N ALA A 106 -5.07 -5.19 3.68
CA ALA A 106 -6.08 -4.33 3.07
C ALA A 106 -6.04 -2.88 3.61
N LEU A 107 -5.80 -2.69 4.91
CA LEU A 107 -5.66 -1.38 5.54
C LEU A 107 -4.49 -0.56 5.00
N THR A 108 -3.46 -1.24 4.53
CA THR A 108 -2.22 -0.64 4.00
C THR A 108 -2.11 -0.78 2.48
N ALA A 109 -3.18 -1.16 1.77
CA ALA A 109 -3.09 -1.39 0.32
C ALA A 109 -2.99 -0.09 -0.48
N PHE A 110 -3.62 0.99 -0.03
CA PHE A 110 -3.65 2.23 -0.80
C PHE A 110 -2.31 2.99 -0.71
N PRO A 111 -1.85 3.58 -1.82
CA PRO A 111 -0.68 4.43 -1.79
C PRO A 111 -0.88 5.63 -0.87
N SER A 112 0.24 6.11 -0.35
CA SER A 112 0.32 7.27 0.52
C SER A 112 0.50 8.57 -0.26
N HIS A 113 0.60 9.66 0.50
CA HIS A 113 0.95 10.96 -0.06
C HIS A 113 2.37 10.99 -0.64
N SER A 114 3.34 10.29 -0.04
CA SER A 114 4.71 10.28 -0.55
C SER A 114 4.80 9.46 -1.84
N ASP A 115 4.11 8.33 -1.92
CA ASP A 115 4.20 7.38 -3.04
C ASP A 115 3.72 7.98 -4.36
N THR A 116 2.88 9.00 -4.29
CA THR A 116 2.24 9.64 -5.46
C THR A 116 2.82 11.02 -5.78
N ALA A 117 3.89 11.43 -5.08
CA ALA A 117 4.40 12.80 -5.14
C ALA A 117 4.91 13.20 -6.54
N SER A 118 5.56 12.28 -7.24
CA SER A 118 6.16 12.46 -8.57
C SER A 118 5.17 12.32 -9.73
N MET A 119 4.03 11.65 -9.54
CA MET A 119 3.14 11.23 -10.63
C MET A 119 2.67 12.38 -11.55
N VAL A 120 2.39 13.55 -10.98
CA VAL A 120 1.94 14.71 -11.78
C VAL A 120 3.10 15.30 -12.58
N GLU A 121 4.31 15.28 -12.04
CA GLU A 121 5.50 15.79 -12.70
C GLU A 121 5.91 14.87 -13.86
N THR A 122 6.00 13.57 -13.61
CA THR A 122 6.31 12.58 -14.65
C THR A 122 5.23 12.54 -15.74
N ALA A 123 3.95 12.73 -15.39
CA ALA A 123 2.87 12.89 -16.37
C ALA A 123 3.04 14.14 -17.26
N ARG A 124 3.52 15.27 -16.71
CA ARG A 124 3.77 16.49 -17.49
C ARG A 124 4.93 16.31 -18.47
N ALA A 125 5.91 15.49 -18.13
CA ALA A 125 7.05 15.15 -18.99
C ALA A 125 6.69 14.28 -20.20
N LEU A 126 5.48 13.71 -20.26
CA LEU A 126 5.02 12.93 -21.42
C LEU A 126 4.96 13.78 -22.71
N PRO A 127 5.06 13.12 -23.90
CA PRO A 127 4.80 13.74 -25.18
C PRO A 127 3.41 14.40 -25.23
N THR A 128 3.25 15.48 -26.01
CA THR A 128 2.01 16.27 -26.07
C THR A 128 0.75 15.44 -26.33
N VAL A 129 0.86 14.36 -27.11
CA VAL A 129 -0.27 13.45 -27.41
C VAL A 129 -0.66 12.56 -26.23
N ALA A 130 0.28 12.16 -25.38
CA ALA A 130 0.05 11.25 -24.26
C ALA A 130 -0.17 11.98 -22.93
N ARG A 131 0.32 13.23 -22.81
CA ARG A 131 0.22 14.07 -21.61
C ARG A 131 -1.21 14.20 -21.06
N PRO A 132 -2.27 14.43 -21.86
CA PRO A 132 -3.62 14.53 -21.33
C PRO A 132 -4.08 13.25 -20.62
N PHE A 133 -3.71 12.08 -21.18
CA PHE A 133 -4.02 10.79 -20.57
C PHE A 133 -3.23 10.58 -19.28
N GLY A 134 -1.94 10.91 -19.26
CA GLY A 134 -1.14 10.82 -18.05
C GLY A 134 -1.70 11.70 -16.92
N LEU A 135 -2.09 12.94 -17.23
CA LEU A 135 -2.70 13.85 -16.26
C LEU A 135 -4.08 13.38 -15.79
N LEU A 136 -4.88 12.76 -16.67
CA LEU A 136 -6.18 12.19 -16.33
C LEU A 136 -6.06 11.07 -15.27
N VAL A 137 -4.92 10.36 -15.24
CA VAL A 137 -4.63 9.35 -14.23
C VAL A 137 -3.94 9.96 -13.01
N ALA A 138 -2.87 10.73 -13.21
CA ALA A 138 -2.02 11.25 -12.14
C ALA A 138 -2.77 12.19 -11.19
N VAL A 139 -3.60 13.09 -11.73
CA VAL A 139 -4.27 14.13 -10.92
C VAL A 139 -5.29 13.51 -9.96
N PRO A 140 -6.24 12.64 -10.39
CA PRO A 140 -7.16 11.99 -9.45
C PRO A 140 -6.45 11.14 -8.40
N VAL A 141 -5.42 10.39 -8.78
CA VAL A 141 -4.65 9.56 -7.83
C VAL A 141 -3.98 10.45 -6.79
N ARG A 142 -3.33 11.53 -7.22
CA ARG A 142 -2.68 12.49 -6.32
C ARG A 142 -3.66 13.20 -5.39
N LEU A 143 -4.85 13.52 -5.89
CA LEU A 143 -5.90 14.15 -5.07
C LEU A 143 -6.48 13.18 -4.05
N ALA A 144 -6.66 11.91 -4.42
CA ALA A 144 -7.12 10.88 -3.50
C ALA A 144 -6.15 10.67 -2.32
N THR A 145 -4.84 10.85 -2.53
CA THR A 145 -3.81 10.71 -1.50
C THR A 145 -3.34 12.05 -0.90
N ALA A 146 -4.01 13.16 -1.22
CA ALA A 146 -3.55 14.51 -0.85
C ALA A 146 -3.53 14.77 0.66
N ILE A 147 -4.40 14.09 1.42
CA ILE A 147 -4.52 14.24 2.87
C ILE A 147 -3.75 13.09 3.55
N PRO A 148 -2.68 13.37 4.33
CA PRO A 148 -1.98 12.35 5.09
C PRO A 148 -2.94 11.52 5.96
N GLY A 149 -2.84 10.20 5.89
CA GLY A 149 -3.68 9.26 6.64
C GLY A 149 -5.02 8.89 6.00
N VAL A 150 -5.43 9.55 4.90
CA VAL A 150 -6.69 9.21 4.20
C VAL A 150 -6.65 7.81 3.56
N SER A 151 -5.46 7.34 3.18
CA SER A 151 -5.25 5.99 2.66
C SER A 151 -5.67 4.90 3.65
N GLY A 152 -5.42 5.11 4.95
CA GLY A 152 -5.89 4.20 6.00
C GLY A 152 -7.42 4.18 6.15
N PHE A 153 -8.09 5.33 5.92
CA PHE A 153 -9.54 5.40 5.90
C PHE A 153 -10.13 4.62 4.71
N TYR A 154 -9.56 4.77 3.51
CA TYR A 154 -9.94 3.94 2.36
C TYR A 154 -9.70 2.45 2.63
N GLY A 155 -8.53 2.13 3.17
CA GLY A 155 -8.13 0.79 3.55
C GLY A 155 -9.12 0.12 4.51
N PHE A 156 -9.69 0.87 5.47
CA PHE A 156 -10.68 0.34 6.40
C PHE A 156 -11.94 -0.15 5.70
N PHE A 157 -12.59 0.70 4.90
CA PHE A 157 -13.79 0.31 4.16
C PHE A 157 -13.47 -0.77 3.12
N TYR A 158 -12.28 -0.71 2.54
CA TYR A 158 -11.82 -1.70 1.58
C TYR A 158 -11.62 -3.08 2.23
N ALA A 159 -11.04 -3.15 3.43
CA ALA A 159 -10.90 -4.38 4.20
C ALA A 159 -12.27 -5.01 4.51
N LEU A 160 -13.23 -4.20 4.96
CA LEU A 160 -14.60 -4.66 5.21
C LEU A 160 -15.25 -5.19 3.92
N TRP A 161 -15.08 -4.47 2.81
CA TRP A 161 -15.61 -4.87 1.53
C TRP A 161 -14.99 -6.18 1.04
N LEU A 162 -13.66 -6.31 1.04
CA LEU A 162 -12.95 -7.53 0.64
C LEU A 162 -13.38 -8.74 1.48
N TYR A 163 -13.42 -8.59 2.81
CA TYR A 163 -13.87 -9.67 3.69
C TYR A 163 -15.33 -10.05 3.40
N ALA A 164 -16.22 -9.06 3.23
CA ALA A 164 -17.62 -9.31 2.90
C ALA A 164 -17.81 -9.97 1.53
N MET A 165 -16.94 -9.68 0.56
CA MET A 165 -16.96 -10.33 -0.76
C MET A 165 -16.70 -11.83 -0.65
N VAL A 166 -15.78 -12.23 0.23
CA VAL A 166 -15.39 -13.63 0.44
C VAL A 166 -16.33 -14.37 1.38
N ALA A 167 -16.83 -13.69 2.43
CA ALA A 167 -17.68 -14.29 3.45
C ALA A 167 -19.17 -14.40 3.06
N ARG A 168 -19.53 -14.14 1.80
CA ARG A 168 -20.93 -14.21 1.36
C ARG A 168 -21.50 -15.62 1.55
N PRO A 169 -22.64 -15.78 2.24
CA PRO A 169 -23.31 -17.06 2.34
C PRO A 169 -23.89 -17.45 0.97
N GLY A 170 -23.32 -18.46 0.32
CA GLY A 170 -23.88 -19.03 -0.93
C GLY A 170 -22.89 -19.48 -2.00
N GLY A 171 -21.60 -19.65 -1.70
CA GLY A 171 -20.64 -20.39 -2.54
C GLY A 171 -20.53 -21.84 -2.11
#